data_AF-A0A0M2PSP7-F1
#
_entry.id   AF-A0A0M2PSP7-F1
#
_cell.length_a   1.000
_cell.length_b   1.000
_cell.length_c   1.000
_cell.angle_alpha   90.00
_cell.angle_beta   90.00
_cell.angle_gamma   90.00
#
_symmetry.space_group_name_H-M   'P 1'
#
loop_
_entity.id
_entity.type
_entity.pdbx_description
1 polymer ?
#
loop_
_entity_poly.entity_id
_entity_poly.type
_entity_poly.pdbx_seq_one_letter_code
_entity_poly.pdbx_strand_id
1 'polypeptide(L)' 'MIDDKALLTKEEQEIVAKLEAEMMYALTLSHINFYKNEIQTIISQAKRRHQFLNRHSNV' A
#
# COMPACT_ATOMS: atom_id res chain seq x y z
N MET A 1 -9.68 11.94 1.48
CA MET A 1 -8.75 11.18 0.60
C MET A 1 -9.56 10.03 0.06
N ILE A 2 -9.61 9.84 -1.27
CA ILE A 2 -10.11 8.57 -1.83
C ILE A 2 -9.35 7.48 -1.09
N ASP A 3 -10.07 6.54 -0.49
CA ASP A 3 -9.50 5.55 0.41
C ASP A 3 -8.54 4.68 -0.42
N ASP A 4 -7.27 5.05 -0.48
CA ASP A 4 -6.26 4.40 -1.33
C ASP A 4 -6.15 2.90 -0.96
N LYS A 5 -6.59 2.53 0.24
CA LYS A 5 -6.74 1.15 0.71
C LYS A 5 -7.83 0.37 -0.04
N ALA A 6 -8.79 1.04 -0.67
CA ALA A 6 -9.83 0.41 -1.48
C ALA A 6 -9.31 -0.16 -2.82
N LEU A 7 -8.12 0.28 -3.26
CA LEU A 7 -7.47 -0.23 -4.48
C LEU A 7 -6.64 -1.51 -4.22
N LEU A 8 -6.39 -1.81 -2.96
CA LEU A 8 -5.60 -2.95 -2.53
C LEU A 8 -6.41 -4.25 -2.67
N THR A 9 -5.73 -5.35 -2.98
CA THR A 9 -6.33 -6.70 -2.81
C THR A 9 -6.46 -7.03 -1.32
N LYS A 10 -7.17 -8.11 -0.99
CA LYS A 10 -7.29 -8.56 0.41
C LYS A 10 -5.93 -8.88 1.01
N GLU A 11 -5.07 -9.54 0.25
CA GLU A 11 -3.71 -9.91 0.67
C GLU A 11 -2.85 -8.66 0.91
N GLU A 12 -2.93 -7.67 0.01
CA GLU A 12 -2.22 -6.39 0.19
C GLU A 12 -2.72 -5.61 1.41
N GLN A 13 -4.04 -5.64 1.70
CA GLN A 13 -4.59 -5.04 2.91
C GLN A 13 -4.05 -5.71 4.18
N GLU A 14 -3.97 -7.04 4.19
CA GLU A 14 -3.38 -7.78 5.32
C GLU A 14 -1.89 -7.47 5.51
N ILE A 15 -1.12 -7.35 4.42
CA ILE A 15 0.29 -6.97 4.47
C ILE A 15 0.43 -5.54 5.01
N VAL A 16 -0.33 -4.58 4.49
CA VAL A 16 -0.30 -3.19 4.97
C VAL A 16 -0.67 -3.12 6.45
N ALA A 17 -1.69 -3.85 6.91
CA ALA A 17 -2.06 -3.88 8.32
C ALA A 17 -0.94 -4.43 9.22
N LYS A 18 -0.21 -5.46 8.76
CA LYS A 18 0.96 -6.00 9.48
C LYS A 18 2.10 -4.97 9.53
N LEU A 19 2.40 -4.32 8.42
CA LEU A 19 3.42 -3.26 8.35
C LEU A 19 3.07 -2.07 9.26
N GLU A 20 1.80 -1.66 9.30
CA GLU A 20 1.31 -0.61 10.20
C GLU A 20 1.46 -1.02 11.68
N ALA A 21 1.15 -2.27 12.01
CA ALA A 21 1.32 -2.81 13.36
C ALA A 21 2.80 -2.86 13.76
N GLU A 22 3.68 -3.37 12.91
CA GLU A 22 5.12 -3.41 13.17
C GLU A 22 5.73 -2.01 13.30
N MET A 23 5.28 -1.06 12.47
CA MET A 23 5.71 0.34 12.54
C MET A 23 5.38 1.00 13.88
N MET A 24 4.24 0.67 14.51
CA MET A 24 3.91 1.20 15.85
C MET A 24 4.92 0.80 16.92
N TYR A 25 5.57 -0.35 16.77
CA TYR A 25 6.58 -0.85 17.71
C TYR A 25 8.02 -0.58 17.25
N ALA A 26 8.20 0.21 16.19
CA ALA A 26 9.51 0.52 15.64
C ALA A 26 10.34 1.40 16.60
N LEU A 27 11.53 0.92 16.98
CA LEU A 27 12.42 1.59 17.93
C LEU A 27 13.26 2.73 17.32
N THR A 28 13.35 2.81 15.99
CA THR A 28 14.19 3.80 15.30
C THR A 28 13.43 4.49 14.18
N LEU A 29 13.81 5.74 13.90
CA LEU A 29 13.29 6.48 12.76
C LEU A 29 13.58 5.77 11.43
N SER A 30 14.71 5.05 11.34
CA SER A 30 15.05 4.25 10.16
C SER A 30 14.02 3.16 9.91
N HIS A 31 13.62 2.42 10.94
CA HIS A 31 12.58 1.40 10.83
C HIS A 31 11.21 2.00 10.49
N ILE A 32 10.84 3.12 11.11
CA ILE A 32 9.60 3.84 10.77
C ILE A 32 9.58 4.22 9.29
N ASN A 33 10.69 4.78 8.78
CA ASN A 33 10.82 5.15 7.38
C ASN A 33 10.76 3.94 6.45
N PHE A 34 11.38 2.83 6.83
CA PHE A 34 11.29 1.56 6.09
C PHE A 34 9.83 1.12 5.92
N TYR A 35 9.08 0.98 7.03
CA TYR A 35 7.68 0.54 6.97
C TYR A 35 6.81 1.50 6.17
N LYS A 36 7.00 2.81 6.35
CA LYS A 36 6.27 3.83 5.59
C LYS A 36 6.53 3.73 4.08
N ASN A 37 7.78 3.54 3.68
CA ASN A 37 8.16 3.40 2.27
C ASN A 37 7.59 2.12 1.66
N GLU A 38 7.55 1.03 2.42
CA GLU A 38 6.98 -0.24 1.96
C GLU A 38 5.48 -0.12 1.72
N ILE A 39 4.74 0.46 2.68
CA ILE A 39 3.29 0.73 2.53
C ILE A 39 3.02 1.62 1.31
N GLN A 40 3.80 2.70 1.13
CA GLN A 40 3.67 3.58 -0.03
C GLN A 40 3.94 2.88 -1.35
N THR A 41 4.91 1.94 -1.37
CA THR A 41 5.25 1.15 -2.55
C THR A 41 4.09 0.22 -2.94
N ILE A 42 3.48 -0.46 -1.97
CA ILE A 42 2.31 -1.32 -2.19
C ILE A 42 1.13 -0.51 -2.75
N ILE A 43 0.80 0.62 -2.13
CA ILE A 43 -0.27 1.51 -2.61
C ILE A 43 0.02 2.01 -4.03
N SER A 44 1.27 2.36 -4.33
CA SER A 44 1.67 2.82 -5.67
C SER A 44 1.52 1.71 -6.72
N GLN A 45 1.84 0.46 -6.37
CA GLN A 45 1.63 -0.69 -7.25
C GLN A 45 0.14 -0.92 -7.51
N ALA A 46 -0.70 -0.87 -6.48
CA ALA A 46 -2.15 -1.01 -6.61
C ALA A 46 -2.76 0.09 -7.50
N LYS A 47 -2.32 1.34 -7.33
CA LYS A 47 -2.70 2.46 -8.21
C LYS A 47 -2.34 2.20 -9.66
N ARG A 48 -1.11 1.72 -9.93
CA ARG A 48 -0.67 1.38 -11.29
C ARG A 48 -1.50 0.25 -11.90
N ARG A 49 -1.80 -0.80 -11.14
CA ARG A 49 -2.67 -1.91 -11.56
C ARG A 49 -4.06 -1.40 -11.94
N HIS A 50 -4.66 -0.56 -11.11
CA HIS A 50 -5.99 -0.01 -11.37
C HIS A 50 -6.00 0.93 -12.60
N GLN A 51 -4.99 1.79 -12.74
CA GLN A 51 -4.82 2.63 -13.92
C GLN A 51 -4.67 1.82 -15.20
N PHE A 52 -3.91 0.72 -15.16
CA PHE A 52 -3.76 -0.18 -16.29
C PHE A 52 -5.10 -0.81 -16.70
N LEU A 53 -5.85 -1.37 -15.74
CA LEU A 53 -7.16 -1.96 -16.00
C LEU A 53 -8.14 -0.93 -16.59
N ASN A 54 -8.21 0.28 -16.02
CA ASN A 54 -9.12 1.32 -16.52
C ASN A 54 -8.78 1.80 -17.94
N ARG A 55 -7.50 1.75 -18.35
CA ARG A 55 -7.10 2.06 -19.73
C ARG A 55 -7.52 0.97 -20.73
N HIS A 56 -7.61 -0.29 -20.27
CA HIS A 56 -7.93 -1.44 -21.11
C HIS A 56 -9.40 -1.87 -21.05
N SER A 57 -10.20 -1.34 -20.12
CA SER A 57 -11.66 -1.57 -20.07
C SER A 57 -12.47 -0.69 -21.04
N ASN A 58 -11.85 0.30 -21.68
CA ASN A 58 -12.48 1.18 -22.69
C ASN A 58 -12.15 0.78 -24.14
N VAL A 59 -11.80 -0.49 -24.36
CA VAL A 59 -11.64 -1.13 -25.68
C VAL A 59 -12.60 -2.31 -25.75
#